data_AF-A0A7S2M3H1-F1
#
_entry.id   AF-A0A7S2M3H1-F1
#
_cell.length_a   1.000
_cell.length_b   1.000
_cell.length_c   1.000
_cell.angle_alpha   90.00
_cell.angle_beta   90.00
_cell.angle_gamma   90.00
#
_symmetry.space_group_name_H-M   'P 1'
#
loop_
_entity.id
_entity.type
_entity.pdbx_description
1 polymer ?
#
loop_
_entity_poly.entity_id
_entity_poly.type
_entity_poly.pdbx_seq_one_letter_code
_entity_poly.pdbx_strand_id
1 'polypeptide(L)'
;GLSVPELLERYGTRAAELSATLQPSQFSVILSSFARVAYRHEGMIKAFTKRMPPRLPHFLPMNFCQICNAYARFQEKEEGLFRRFSAEMPHKLPLFEGFQLAQVAHAYARLSIRDDLLFDDLADEVIRRPQEFDHRGLVRIAGAFGHFGMRHPRLW
;
A
#
# COMPACT_ATOMS: atom_id res chain seq x y z
N GLY A 1 -24.31 6.62 25.30
CA GLY A 1 -22.91 6.34 24.92
C GLY A 1 -22.80 6.49 23.41
N LEU A 2 -21.64 6.92 22.90
CA LEU A 2 -21.44 7.07 21.46
C LEU A 2 -21.49 5.72 20.74
N SER A 3 -22.07 5.67 19.55
CA SER A 3 -22.01 4.49 18.69
C SER A 3 -20.62 4.33 18.07
N VAL A 4 -20.25 3.11 17.69
CA VAL A 4 -18.96 2.83 17.01
C VAL A 4 -18.79 3.66 15.72
N PRO A 5 -19.81 3.81 14.85
CA PRO A 5 -19.69 4.64 13.65
C PRO A 5 -19.43 6.12 13.96
N GLU A 6 -20.12 6.71 14.95
CA GLU A 6 -19.90 8.11 15.33
C GLU A 6 -18.50 8.34 15.90
N LEU A 7 -17.97 7.38 16.66
CA LEU A 7 -16.61 7.43 17.18
C LEU A 7 -15.58 7.44 16.04
N LEU A 8 -15.75 6.56 15.05
CA LEU A 8 -14.88 6.48 13.88
C LEU A 8 -14.96 7.74 13.02
N GLU A 9 -16.14 8.33 12.86
CA GLU A 9 -16.32 9.60 12.15
C GLU A 9 -15.52 10.72 12.82
N ARG A 10 -15.70 10.89 14.14
CA ARG A 10 -14.97 11.92 14.90
C ARG A 10 -13.46 11.68 14.88
N TYR A 11 -13.03 10.42 15.00
CA TYR A 11 -11.62 10.09 14.93
C TYR A 11 -11.03 10.41 13.55
N GLY A 12 -11.72 10.05 12.47
CA GLY A 12 -11.28 10.34 11.11
C GLY A 12 -11.20 11.83 10.83
N THR A 13 -12.19 12.61 11.30
CA THR A 13 -12.17 14.07 11.22
C THR A 13 -10.95 14.65 11.94
N ARG A 14 -10.71 14.22 13.18
CA ARG A 14 -9.56 14.68 13.95
C ARG A 14 -8.23 14.27 13.34
N ALA A 15 -8.13 13.06 12.78
CA ALA A 15 -6.96 12.59 12.08
C ALA A 15 -6.67 13.45 10.84
N ALA A 16 -7.71 13.83 10.08
CA ALA A 16 -7.59 14.71 8.92
C ALA A 16 -7.01 16.09 9.30
N GLU A 17 -7.49 16.69 10.39
CA GLU A 17 -6.98 17.96 10.92
C GLU A 17 -5.49 17.87 11.31
N LEU A 18 -5.10 16.76 11.94
CA LEU A 18 -3.73 16.52 12.40
C LEU A 18 -2.78 16.05 11.28
N SER A 19 -3.27 15.80 10.07
CA SER A 19 -2.49 15.24 8.96
C SER A 19 -1.17 15.96 8.67
N ALA A 20 -1.06 17.25 9.00
CA ALA A 20 0.16 18.03 8.83
C ALA A 20 1.28 17.69 9.82
N THR A 21 0.98 17.10 10.97
CA THR A 21 1.96 16.77 12.02
C THR A 21 2.26 15.27 12.12
N LEU A 22 1.54 14.44 11.35
CA LEU A 22 1.69 12.99 11.40
C LEU A 22 3.04 12.53 10.82
N GLN A 23 3.58 11.50 11.47
CA GLN A 23 4.73 10.72 11.03
C GLN A 23 4.30 9.58 10.08
N PRO A 24 5.20 9.04 9.25
CA PRO A 24 4.92 7.91 8.34
C PRO A 24 4.14 6.74 8.95
N SER A 25 4.56 6.28 10.14
CA SER A 25 3.91 5.18 10.85
C SER A 25 2.49 5.50 11.29
N GLN A 26 2.19 6.77 11.59
CA GLN A 26 0.86 7.18 12.02
C GLN A 26 -0.12 7.18 10.85
N PHE A 27 0.30 7.61 9.64
CA PHE A 27 -0.52 7.44 8.44
C PHE A 27 -0.91 5.99 8.22
N SER A 28 0.08 5.09 8.29
CA SER A 28 -0.13 3.67 7.97
C SER A 28 -1.00 2.96 9.01
N VAL A 29 -0.79 3.23 10.30
CA VAL A 29 -1.60 2.66 11.40
C VAL A 29 -3.03 3.16 11.35
N ILE A 30 -3.27 4.46 11.13
CA ILE A 30 -4.62 5.01 11.07
C ILE A 30 -5.38 4.45 9.87
N LEU A 31 -4.80 4.49 8.67
CA LEU A 31 -5.44 3.97 7.45
C LEU A 31 -5.75 2.48 7.57
N SER A 32 -4.80 1.68 8.06
CA SER A 32 -5.00 0.24 8.21
C SER A 32 -6.05 -0.08 9.28
N SER A 33 -6.13 0.68 10.37
CA SER A 33 -7.17 0.54 11.39
C SER A 33 -8.57 0.74 10.80
N PHE A 34 -8.76 1.82 10.02
CA PHE A 34 -10.03 2.12 9.35
C PHE A 34 -10.38 1.04 8.31
N ALA A 35 -9.39 0.59 7.54
CA ALA A 35 -9.59 -0.45 6.54
C ALA A 35 -9.98 -1.81 7.16
N ARG A 36 -9.45 -2.14 8.35
CA ARG A 36 -9.77 -3.38 9.07
C ARG A 36 -11.23 -3.45 9.50
N VAL A 37 -11.81 -2.33 9.91
CA VAL A 37 -13.23 -2.22 10.30
C VAL A 37 -14.15 -1.85 9.12
N ALA A 38 -13.63 -1.86 7.89
CA ALA A 38 -14.34 -1.51 6.67
C ALA A 38 -15.03 -0.12 6.72
N TYR A 39 -14.43 0.82 7.45
CA TYR A 39 -14.96 2.17 7.59
C TYR A 39 -14.18 3.14 6.70
N ARG A 40 -14.83 3.67 5.66
CA ARG A 40 -14.24 4.64 4.73
C ARG A 40 -14.56 6.06 5.20
N HIS A 41 -13.53 6.81 5.60
CA HIS A 41 -13.67 8.23 5.93
C HIS A 41 -12.99 9.09 4.85
N GLU A 42 -13.80 9.70 3.98
CA GLU A 42 -13.32 10.42 2.80
C GLU A 42 -12.41 11.61 3.11
N GLY A 43 -12.79 12.45 4.09
CA GLY A 43 -12.00 13.62 4.47
C GLY A 43 -10.58 13.26 4.94
N MET A 44 -10.46 12.22 5.78
CA MET A 44 -9.18 11.68 6.24
C MET A 44 -8.34 11.13 5.08
N ILE A 45 -8.93 10.31 4.21
CA ILE A 45 -8.22 9.73 3.06
C ILE A 45 -7.67 10.85 2.17
N LYS A 46 -8.50 11.81 1.77
CA LYS A 46 -8.10 12.95 0.94
C LYS A 46 -7.00 13.80 1.59
N ALA A 47 -7.13 14.08 2.89
CA ALA A 47 -6.11 14.83 3.64
C ALA A 47 -4.79 14.07 3.67
N PHE A 48 -4.82 12.75 3.87
CA PHE A 48 -3.63 11.91 3.93
C PHE A 48 -2.96 11.80 2.57
N THR A 49 -3.71 11.53 1.50
CA THR A 49 -3.20 11.52 0.11
C THR A 49 -2.40 12.78 -0.21
N LYS A 50 -2.90 13.95 0.22
CA LYS A 50 -2.23 15.24 0.00
C LYS A 50 -0.95 15.41 0.84
N ARG A 51 -0.86 14.81 2.02
CA ARG A 51 0.23 15.05 3.00
C ARG A 51 1.35 14.02 2.98
N MET A 52 1.11 12.81 2.46
CA MET A 52 2.13 11.76 2.39
C MET A 52 3.30 12.04 1.42
N PRO A 53 3.12 12.61 0.22
CA PRO A 53 4.19 12.78 -0.77
C PRO A 53 5.52 13.40 -0.27
N PRO A 54 5.54 14.51 0.49
CA PRO A 54 6.80 15.06 1.00
C PRO A 54 7.47 14.21 2.09
N ARG A 55 6.80 13.16 2.60
CA ARG A 55 7.29 12.30 3.69
C ARG A 55 7.79 10.93 3.22
N LEU A 56 7.56 10.57 1.95
CA LEU A 56 7.90 9.26 1.40
C LEU A 56 9.37 8.84 1.62
N PRO A 57 10.36 9.74 1.58
CA PRO A 57 11.75 9.38 1.92
C PRO A 57 11.91 8.72 3.30
N HIS A 58 11.03 9.05 4.24
CA HIS A 58 11.06 8.55 5.61
C HIS A 58 10.14 7.33 5.82
N PHE A 59 9.44 6.88 4.78
CA PHE A 59 8.61 5.69 4.89
C PHE A 59 9.49 4.43 4.95
N LEU A 60 9.09 3.54 5.84
CA LEU A 60 9.61 2.18 5.94
C LEU A 60 8.74 1.22 5.10
N PRO A 61 9.27 0.05 4.71
CA PRO A 61 8.53 -0.97 3.96
C PRO A 61 7.13 -1.28 4.49
N MET A 62 7.01 -1.43 5.82
CA MET A 62 5.74 -1.66 6.48
C MET A 62 4.72 -0.53 6.24
N ASN A 63 5.17 0.73 6.12
CA ASN A 63 4.28 1.86 5.84
C ASN A 63 3.67 1.75 4.44
N PHE A 64 4.50 1.51 3.42
CA PHE A 64 4.02 1.28 2.05
C PHE A 64 3.03 0.12 1.99
N CYS A 65 3.40 -1.02 2.57
CA CYS A 65 2.57 -2.22 2.61
C CYS A 65 1.19 -1.94 3.24
N GLN A 66 1.16 -1.32 4.43
CA GLN A 66 -0.09 -1.02 5.13
C GLN A 66 -0.97 0.00 4.39
N ILE A 67 -0.35 1.04 3.82
CA ILE A 67 -1.07 2.10 3.11
C ILE A 67 -1.64 1.56 1.79
N CYS A 68 -0.84 0.87 0.98
CA CYS A 68 -1.32 0.25 -0.26
C CYS A 68 -2.49 -0.71 0.01
N ASN A 69 -2.36 -1.57 1.02
CA ASN A 69 -3.45 -2.48 1.40
C ASN A 69 -4.70 -1.75 1.89
N ALA A 70 -4.54 -0.67 2.66
CA ALA A 70 -5.67 0.14 3.12
C ALA A 70 -6.43 0.78 1.94
N TYR A 71 -5.72 1.40 0.99
CA TYR A 71 -6.33 1.99 -0.21
C TYR A 71 -7.03 0.94 -1.06
N ALA A 72 -6.42 -0.23 -1.25
CA ALA A 72 -7.05 -1.33 -1.96
C ALA A 72 -8.33 -1.84 -1.28
N ARG A 73 -8.36 -1.87 0.06
CA ARG A 73 -9.57 -2.20 0.84
C ARG A 73 -10.66 -1.15 0.73
N PHE A 74 -10.29 0.13 0.69
CA PHE A 74 -11.21 1.24 0.45
C PHE A 74 -11.68 1.35 -1.01
N GLN A 75 -11.05 0.61 -1.94
CA GLN A 75 -11.23 0.78 -3.39
C GLN A 75 -10.90 2.22 -3.84
N GLU A 76 -9.92 2.84 -3.20
CA GLU A 76 -9.52 4.23 -3.47
C GLU A 76 -8.36 4.24 -4.48
N LYS A 77 -8.67 4.55 -5.74
CA LYS A 77 -7.71 4.53 -6.85
C LYS A 77 -6.99 5.88 -7.00
N GLU A 78 -6.01 6.10 -6.14
CA GLU A 78 -5.19 7.32 -6.16
C GLU A 78 -3.90 7.12 -6.97
N GLU A 79 -4.03 7.08 -8.30
CA GLU A 79 -2.91 6.80 -9.22
C GLU A 79 -1.72 7.74 -8.99
N GLY A 80 -1.97 9.01 -8.72
CA GLY A 80 -0.91 10.00 -8.48
C GLY A 80 -0.08 9.70 -7.22
N LEU A 81 -0.71 9.14 -6.18
CA LEU A 81 -0.01 8.71 -4.97
C LEU A 81 0.75 7.40 -5.22
N PHE A 82 0.13 6.43 -5.88
CA PHE A 82 0.74 5.14 -6.18
C PHE A 82 1.97 5.30 -7.09
N ARG A 83 1.92 6.12 -8.14
CA ARG A 83 3.11 6.43 -8.96
C ARG A 83 4.26 7.01 -8.13
N ARG A 84 3.97 7.83 -7.10
CA ARG A 84 4.99 8.34 -6.19
C ARG A 84 5.55 7.23 -5.28
N PHE A 85 4.73 6.28 -4.86
CA PHE A 85 5.21 5.09 -4.17
C PHE A 85 6.13 4.27 -5.08
N SER A 86 5.74 3.99 -6.32
CA SER A 86 6.59 3.27 -7.28
C SER A 86 7.91 3.96 -7.56
N ALA A 87 7.93 5.29 -7.58
CA ALA A 87 9.19 6.03 -7.75
C ALA A 87 10.10 5.97 -6.50
N GLU A 88 9.53 5.80 -5.31
CA GLU A 88 10.26 5.78 -4.04
C GLU A 88 10.69 4.37 -3.63
N MET A 89 9.88 3.33 -3.89
CA MET A 89 10.15 1.97 -3.41
C MET A 89 11.44 1.31 -3.94
N PRO A 90 11.90 1.50 -5.20
CA PRO A 90 13.00 0.74 -5.78
C PRO A 90 14.27 0.71 -4.91
N HIS A 91 14.71 1.86 -4.40
CA HIS A 91 15.90 1.94 -3.54
C HIS A 91 15.68 1.41 -2.12
N LYS A 92 14.43 1.08 -1.75
CA LYS A 92 14.05 0.49 -0.45
C LYS A 92 13.68 -0.99 -0.56
N LEU A 93 13.53 -1.54 -1.77
CA LEU A 93 13.11 -2.94 -1.97
C LEU A 93 13.93 -3.96 -1.20
N PRO A 94 15.28 -3.85 -1.08
CA PRO A 94 16.06 -4.78 -0.27
C PRO A 94 15.67 -4.82 1.22
N LEU A 95 14.98 -3.78 1.72
CA LEU A 95 14.51 -3.69 3.11
C LEU A 95 13.12 -4.29 3.32
N PHE A 96 12.35 -4.52 2.25
CA PHE A 96 11.03 -5.15 2.36
C PHE A 96 11.16 -6.61 2.75
N GLU A 97 10.22 -7.14 3.50
CA GLU A 97 10.05 -8.59 3.66
C GLU A 97 9.17 -9.15 2.52
N GLY A 98 9.34 -10.42 2.15
CA GLY A 98 8.58 -11.05 1.06
C GLY A 98 7.05 -10.88 1.16
N PHE A 99 6.48 -10.97 2.37
CA PHE A 99 5.04 -10.76 2.55
C PHE A 99 4.59 -9.31 2.27
N GLN A 100 5.47 -8.33 2.50
CA GLN A 100 5.19 -6.91 2.26
C GLN A 100 5.16 -6.62 0.77
N LEU A 101 6.13 -7.17 0.02
CA LEU A 101 6.16 -7.10 -1.45
C LEU A 101 4.91 -7.72 -2.07
N ALA A 102 4.51 -8.90 -1.59
CA ALA A 102 3.29 -9.56 -2.07
C ALA A 102 2.02 -8.74 -1.80
N GLN A 103 1.93 -8.04 -0.66
CA GLN A 103 0.79 -7.16 -0.38
C GLN A 103 0.79 -5.90 -1.23
N VAL A 104 1.97 -5.32 -1.53
CA VAL A 104 2.09 -4.20 -2.47
C VAL A 104 1.62 -4.63 -3.86
N ALA A 105 2.15 -5.72 -4.42
CA ALA A 105 1.75 -6.23 -5.73
C ALA A 105 0.23 -6.47 -5.83
N HIS A 106 -0.33 -7.13 -4.82
CA HIS A 106 -1.77 -7.38 -4.75
C HIS A 106 -2.60 -6.09 -4.66
N ALA A 107 -2.13 -5.07 -3.94
CA ALA A 107 -2.83 -3.79 -3.86
C ALA A 107 -2.86 -3.05 -5.21
N TYR A 108 -1.73 -3.02 -5.95
CA TYR A 108 -1.67 -2.45 -7.30
C TYR A 108 -2.63 -3.16 -8.26
N ALA A 109 -2.62 -4.50 -8.27
CA ALA A 109 -3.55 -5.28 -9.08
C ALA A 109 -5.01 -5.06 -8.70
N ARG A 110 -5.34 -5.10 -7.41
CA ARG A 110 -6.70 -4.89 -6.91
C ARG A 110 -7.26 -3.51 -7.28
N LEU A 111 -6.42 -2.48 -7.29
CA LEU A 111 -6.81 -1.12 -7.73
C LEU A 111 -6.70 -0.93 -9.25
N SER A 112 -6.24 -1.94 -10.00
CA SER A 112 -5.95 -1.85 -11.44
C SER A 112 -5.04 -0.66 -11.78
N ILE A 113 -3.98 -0.49 -10.98
CA ILE A 113 -2.89 0.48 -11.21
C ILE A 113 -1.71 -0.29 -11.78
N ARG A 114 -1.48 -0.12 -13.08
CA ARG A 114 -0.39 -0.78 -13.80
C ARG A 114 0.90 0.05 -13.69
N ASP A 115 1.98 -0.61 -13.29
CA ASP A 115 3.32 -0.03 -13.22
C ASP A 115 4.36 -1.10 -13.59
N ASP A 116 4.75 -1.12 -14.86
CA ASP A 116 5.57 -2.22 -15.41
C ASP A 116 6.95 -2.29 -14.74
N LEU A 117 7.55 -1.13 -14.44
CA LEU A 117 8.86 -1.05 -13.79
C LEU A 117 8.81 -1.60 -12.36
N LEU A 118 7.81 -1.21 -11.57
CA LEU A 118 7.64 -1.76 -10.23
C LEU A 118 7.43 -3.28 -10.26
N PHE A 119 6.69 -3.78 -11.24
CA PHE A 119 6.47 -5.22 -11.38
C PHE A 119 7.73 -5.97 -11.80
N ASP A 120 8.55 -5.42 -12.70
CA ASP A 120 9.87 -5.98 -13.02
C ASP A 120 10.78 -6.02 -11.78
N ASP A 121 10.82 -4.94 -10.99
CA ASP A 121 11.58 -4.91 -9.75
C ASP A 121 11.07 -5.95 -8.72
N LEU A 122 9.75 -6.12 -8.61
CA LEU A 122 9.14 -7.15 -7.75
C LEU A 122 9.50 -8.57 -8.21
N ALA A 123 9.59 -8.79 -9.52
CA ALA A 123 9.99 -10.07 -10.09
C ALA A 123 11.45 -10.40 -9.73
N ASP A 124 12.35 -9.43 -9.91
CA ASP A 124 13.76 -9.59 -9.55
C ASP A 124 13.92 -9.89 -8.06
N GLU A 125 13.13 -9.25 -7.19
CA GLU A 125 13.14 -9.54 -5.75
C GLU A 125 12.66 -10.97 -5.43
N VAL A 126 11.61 -11.47 -6.10
CA VAL A 126 11.17 -12.87 -5.93
C VAL A 126 12.24 -13.85 -6.38
N ILE A 127 12.93 -13.57 -7.49
CA ILE A 127 14.02 -14.43 -8.01
C ILE A 127 15.23 -14.40 -7.07
N ARG A 128 15.56 -13.24 -6.51
CA ARG A 128 16.74 -13.04 -5.67
C ARG A 128 16.61 -13.72 -4.31
N ARG A 129 15.40 -13.79 -3.76
CA ARG A 129 15.13 -14.31 -2.41
C ARG A 129 13.83 -15.11 -2.32
N PRO A 130 13.66 -16.17 -3.12
CA PRO A 130 12.41 -16.94 -3.20
C PRO A 130 12.00 -17.55 -1.85
N GLN A 131 12.96 -17.86 -0.98
CA GLN A 131 12.75 -18.43 0.35
C GLN A 131 11.98 -17.50 1.32
N GLU A 132 11.92 -16.19 1.05
CA GLU A 132 11.17 -15.25 1.88
C GLU A 132 9.66 -15.24 1.57
N PHE A 133 9.23 -15.92 0.49
CA PHE A 133 7.85 -15.92 0.04
C PHE A 133 7.17 -17.25 0.39
N ASP A 134 6.13 -17.17 1.23
CA ASP A 134 5.23 -18.30 1.44
C ASP A 134 4.33 -18.52 0.21
N HIS A 135 3.64 -19.67 0.18
CA HIS A 135 2.72 -20.01 -0.91
C HIS A 135 1.67 -18.90 -1.18
N ARG A 136 1.20 -18.20 -0.14
CA ARG A 136 0.21 -17.11 -0.28
C ARG A 136 0.85 -15.87 -0.89
N GLY A 137 2.10 -15.59 -0.56
CA GLY A 137 2.90 -14.52 -1.16
C GLY A 137 3.06 -14.74 -2.67
N LEU A 138 3.50 -15.94 -3.06
CA LEU A 138 3.70 -16.29 -4.47
C LEU A 138 2.38 -16.24 -5.27
N VAL A 139 1.28 -16.78 -4.72
CA VAL A 139 -0.04 -16.72 -5.38
C VAL A 139 -0.50 -15.27 -5.58
N ARG A 140 -0.28 -14.38 -4.60
CA ARG A 140 -0.64 -12.97 -4.74
C ARG A 140 0.15 -12.27 -5.84
N ILE A 141 1.45 -12.53 -5.91
CA ILE A 141 2.32 -11.96 -6.94
C ILE A 141 1.91 -12.50 -8.31
N ALA A 142 1.84 -13.82 -8.48
CA ALA A 142 1.42 -14.45 -9.73
C ALA A 142 0.04 -13.95 -10.21
N GLY A 143 -0.92 -13.83 -9.29
CA GLY A 143 -2.24 -13.28 -9.58
C GLY A 143 -2.19 -11.81 -10.02
N ALA A 144 -1.30 -11.01 -9.42
CA ALA A 144 -1.11 -9.61 -9.80
C ALA A 144 -0.50 -9.47 -11.22
N PHE A 145 0.48 -10.31 -11.57
CA PHE A 145 1.02 -10.35 -12.94
C PHE A 145 -0.03 -10.82 -13.95
N GLY A 146 -0.79 -11.87 -13.61
CA GLY A 146 -1.88 -12.37 -14.44
C GLY A 146 -2.96 -11.33 -14.69
N HIS A 147 -3.32 -10.52 -13.68
CA HIS A 147 -4.30 -9.43 -13.79
C HIS A 147 -3.91 -8.40 -14.86
N PHE A 148 -2.62 -8.09 -15.01
CA PHE A 148 -2.13 -7.16 -16.02
C PHE A 148 -1.67 -7.82 -17.33
N GLY A 149 -1.76 -9.15 -17.43
CA GLY A 149 -1.24 -9.90 -18.58
C GLY A 149 0.29 -9.81 -18.73
N MET A 150 1.00 -9.53 -17.63
CA MET A 150 2.46 -9.37 -17.64
C MET A 150 3.14 -10.73 -17.63
N ARG A 151 4.12 -10.91 -18.50
CA ARG A 151 5.01 -12.08 -18.50
C ARG A 151 6.41 -11.61 -18.14
N HIS A 152 6.97 -12.17 -17.07
CA HIS A 152 8.35 -11.92 -16.68
C HIS A 152 9.13 -13.21 -16.98
N PRO A 153 9.98 -13.25 -18.01
CA PRO A 153 10.58 -14.48 -18.53
C PRO A 153 11.38 -15.31 -17.52
N ARG A 154 11.74 -14.70 -16.39
CA ARG A 154 12.52 -15.32 -15.33
C ARG A 154 11.68 -15.78 -14.13
N LEU A 155 10.40 -15.40 -14.05
CA LEU A 155 9.49 -15.88 -13.01
C LEU A 155 8.62 -17.07 -13.48
N TRP A 156 8.33 -17.13 -14.78
CA TRP A 156 7.51 -18.16 -15.44
C TRP A 156 7.84 -18.29 -16.92
#